data_AF-A0A651GVB3-F1
#
_entry.id   AF-A0A651GVB3-F1
#
_cell.length_a   1.000
_cell.length_b   1.000
_cell.length_c   1.000
_cell.angle_alpha   90.00
_cell.angle_beta   90.00
_cell.angle_gamma   90.00
#
_symmetry.space_group_name_H-M   'P 1'
#
loop_
_entity.id
_entity.type
_entity.pdbx_description
1 polymer ?
#
loop_
_entity_poly.entity_id
_entity_poly.type
_entity_poly.pdbx_seq_one_letter_code
_entity_poly.pdbx_strand_id
1 'polypeptide(L)'
;MPDYTSIRNHCRNFQHLTSTVIDDFLIYYAAQQDRLDRNAEKELNRYRHISKKMPEKWKNMSITQFIGHRVFRQGGLIKKYINHSGLSHLTDKEMAFLELQKDHPWRFSFAWITSNPEPDFFEMYDPFTYEYYLIYSPSMTKIRQTHNPTLWFNQCGYHLFYEPEVRVNMVMIETAKDILKQEIMVNKYEKLFSTNDSDKDSKEMEKINSMFAELIPYINDGKKPNLDELAAKYGVDPETVREFYEQVRSKLSGMKK
;
A
#
# COMPACT_ATOMS: atom_id res chain seq x y z
N MET A 1 -16.77 -25.75 -0.60
CA MET A 1 -15.64 -24.85 -0.25
C MET A 1 -14.72 -24.70 -1.45
N PRO A 2 -14.10 -23.53 -1.67
CA PRO A 2 -13.09 -23.34 -2.70
C PRO A 2 -11.85 -24.20 -2.46
N ASP A 3 -11.19 -24.67 -3.53
CA ASP A 3 -9.88 -25.31 -3.43
C ASP A 3 -8.77 -24.24 -3.35
N TYR A 4 -8.53 -23.75 -2.14
CA TYR A 4 -7.47 -22.78 -1.87
C TYR A 4 -6.06 -23.32 -2.17
N THR A 5 -5.85 -24.64 -2.24
CA THR A 5 -4.54 -25.20 -2.61
C THR A 5 -4.28 -25.05 -4.10
N SER A 6 -5.26 -25.38 -4.94
CA SER A 6 -5.21 -25.13 -6.39
C SER A 6 -5.09 -23.64 -6.70
N ILE A 7 -5.90 -22.78 -6.06
CA ILE A 7 -5.81 -21.32 -6.25
C ILE A 7 -4.44 -20.79 -5.82
N ARG A 8 -3.89 -21.23 -4.68
CA ARG A 8 -2.55 -20.84 -4.20
C ARG A 8 -1.46 -21.23 -5.19
N ASN A 9 -1.53 -22.43 -5.75
CA ASN A 9 -0.58 -22.90 -6.76
C ASN A 9 -0.71 -22.09 -8.07
N HIS A 10 -1.94 -21.75 -8.48
CA HIS A 10 -2.18 -20.86 -9.62
C HIS A 10 -1.58 -19.47 -9.37
N CYS A 11 -1.85 -18.84 -8.23
CA CYS A 11 -1.31 -17.51 -7.89
C CYS A 11 0.23 -17.51 -7.80
N ARG A 12 0.86 -18.58 -7.31
CA ARG A 12 2.33 -18.71 -7.30
C ARG A 12 2.93 -18.86 -8.69
N ASN A 13 2.30 -19.65 -9.56
CA ASN A 13 2.69 -19.77 -10.96
C ASN A 13 2.52 -18.43 -11.71
N PHE A 14 1.43 -17.72 -11.44
CA PHE A 14 1.14 -16.40 -11.99
C PHE A 14 2.15 -15.35 -11.49
N GLN A 15 2.52 -15.38 -10.21
CA GLN A 15 3.55 -14.50 -9.65
C GLN A 15 4.91 -14.68 -10.33
N HIS A 16 5.29 -15.92 -10.66
CA HIS A 16 6.54 -16.18 -11.40
C HIS A 16 6.49 -15.59 -12.81
N LEU A 17 5.37 -15.76 -13.53
CA LEU A 17 5.16 -15.15 -14.85
C LEU A 17 5.14 -13.61 -14.79
N THR A 18 4.51 -13.03 -13.77
CA THR A 18 4.55 -11.57 -13.54
C THR A 18 5.97 -11.08 -13.34
N SER A 19 6.78 -11.74 -12.50
CA SER A 19 8.18 -11.34 -12.29
C SER A 19 8.97 -11.33 -13.60
N THR A 20 8.97 -12.45 -14.33
CA THR A 20 9.81 -12.60 -15.53
C THR A 20 9.33 -11.78 -16.72
N VAL A 21 8.01 -11.66 -16.92
CA VAL A 21 7.46 -11.04 -18.14
C VAL A 21 7.10 -9.57 -17.91
N ILE A 22 6.56 -9.23 -16.73
CA ILE A 22 6.12 -7.87 -16.41
C ILE A 22 7.26 -7.08 -15.78
N ASP A 23 7.74 -7.53 -14.62
CA ASP A 23 8.68 -6.75 -13.81
C ASP A 23 10.07 -6.67 -14.46
N ASP A 24 10.61 -7.80 -14.95
CA ASP A 24 11.96 -7.88 -15.54
C ASP A 24 12.03 -7.37 -17.00
N PHE A 25 10.90 -7.31 -17.73
CA PHE A 25 10.88 -6.89 -19.14
C PHE A 25 9.88 -5.77 -19.47
N LEU A 26 8.56 -6.02 -19.40
CA LEU A 26 7.55 -5.11 -19.97
C LEU A 26 7.54 -3.72 -19.33
N ILE A 27 7.80 -3.60 -18.02
CA ILE A 27 7.90 -2.30 -17.33
C ILE A 27 9.04 -1.47 -17.94
N TYR A 28 10.23 -2.06 -18.10
CA TYR A 28 11.40 -1.37 -18.68
C TYR A 28 11.18 -1.04 -20.17
N TYR A 29 10.65 -1.99 -20.94
CA TYR A 29 10.34 -1.76 -22.35
C TYR A 29 9.32 -0.62 -22.55
N ALA A 30 8.23 -0.63 -21.77
CA ALA A 30 7.19 0.39 -21.84
C ALA A 30 7.68 1.76 -21.33
N ALA A 31 8.55 1.78 -20.31
CA ALA A 31 9.24 2.99 -19.87
C ALA A 31 10.06 3.61 -21.01
N GLN A 32 10.92 2.84 -21.68
CA GLN A 32 11.79 3.37 -22.74
C GLN A 32 11.03 3.74 -24.02
N GLN A 33 10.17 2.84 -24.51
CA GLN A 33 9.52 2.96 -25.81
C GLN A 33 8.43 4.05 -25.85
N ASP A 34 7.61 4.14 -24.80
CA ASP A 34 6.50 5.11 -24.71
C ASP A 34 6.77 6.23 -23.68
N ARG A 35 8.00 6.31 -23.15
CA ARG A 35 8.45 7.33 -22.17
C ARG A 35 7.54 7.42 -20.95
N LEU A 36 7.02 6.27 -20.52
CA LEU A 36 6.04 6.18 -19.43
C LEU A 36 6.64 6.54 -18.08
N ASP A 37 7.95 6.36 -17.90
CA ASP A 37 8.76 6.87 -16.80
C ASP A 37 8.65 8.40 -16.67
N ARG A 38 8.97 9.13 -17.73
CA ARG A 38 8.94 10.61 -17.77
C ARG A 38 7.50 11.14 -17.63
N ASN A 39 6.53 10.41 -18.16
CA ASN A 39 5.12 10.72 -17.98
C ASN A 39 4.69 10.52 -16.51
N ALA A 40 5.10 9.42 -15.86
CA ALA A 40 4.84 9.18 -14.44
C ALA A 40 5.48 10.25 -13.56
N GLU A 41 6.74 10.60 -13.80
CA GLU A 41 7.44 11.69 -13.10
C GLU A 41 6.75 13.04 -13.30
N LYS A 42 6.30 13.36 -14.51
CA LYS A 42 5.57 14.60 -14.80
C LYS A 42 4.26 14.69 -14.02
N GLU A 43 3.53 13.58 -13.87
CA GLU A 43 2.31 13.51 -13.08
C GLU A 43 2.60 13.59 -11.57
N LEU A 44 3.58 12.83 -11.06
CA LEU A 44 4.01 12.89 -9.65
C LEU A 44 4.56 14.27 -9.24
N ASN A 45 5.19 15.00 -10.16
CA ASN A 45 5.68 16.36 -9.92
C ASN A 45 4.55 17.39 -9.70
N ARG A 46 3.31 17.12 -10.12
CA ARG A 46 2.15 17.96 -9.74
C ARG A 46 1.90 17.91 -8.23
N TYR A 47 2.22 16.78 -7.61
CA TYR A 47 2.09 16.53 -6.19
C TYR A 47 3.44 16.59 -5.46
N ARG A 48 4.39 17.42 -5.94
CA ARG A 48 5.76 17.52 -5.38
C ARG A 48 5.81 17.86 -3.89
N HIS A 49 4.79 18.51 -3.35
CA HIS A 49 4.64 18.79 -1.92
C HIS A 49 4.32 17.53 -1.08
N ILE A 50 3.76 16.49 -1.70
CA ILE A 50 3.54 15.16 -1.11
C ILE A 50 4.75 14.27 -1.40
N SER A 51 5.18 14.16 -2.67
CA SER A 51 6.21 13.19 -3.06
C SER A 51 7.60 13.49 -2.47
N LYS A 52 7.89 14.74 -2.11
CA LYS A 52 9.09 15.10 -1.30
C LYS A 52 9.05 14.59 0.15
N LYS A 53 7.86 14.34 0.72
CA LYS A 53 7.66 13.84 2.08
C LYS A 53 7.63 12.30 2.13
N MET A 54 7.69 11.63 0.98
CA MET A 54 7.64 10.17 0.86
C MET A 54 9.04 9.58 0.69
N PRO A 55 9.31 8.35 1.19
CA PRO A 55 10.59 7.67 0.95
C PRO A 55 10.85 7.46 -0.56
N GLU A 56 12.11 7.50 -1.00
CA GLU A 56 12.45 7.30 -2.43
C GLU A 56 11.95 5.93 -2.96
N LYS A 57 11.94 4.89 -2.10
CA LYS A 57 11.35 3.57 -2.40
C LYS A 57 9.85 3.67 -2.79
N TRP A 58 9.08 4.56 -2.16
CA TRP A 58 7.67 4.80 -2.51
C TRP A 58 7.51 5.44 -3.88
N LYS A 59 8.38 6.40 -4.23
CA LYS A 59 8.37 7.08 -5.53
C LYS A 59 8.63 6.09 -6.67
N ASN A 60 9.66 5.26 -6.53
CA ASN A 60 10.00 4.25 -7.54
C ASN A 60 8.88 3.21 -7.70
N MET A 61 8.35 2.70 -6.59
CA MET A 61 7.18 1.81 -6.60
C MET A 61 5.97 2.46 -7.28
N SER A 62 5.68 3.73 -7.01
CA SER A 62 4.58 4.48 -7.64
C SER A 62 4.76 4.63 -9.16
N ILE A 63 5.99 4.84 -9.64
CA ILE A 63 6.30 4.88 -11.08
C ILE A 63 6.07 3.52 -11.73
N THR A 64 6.58 2.43 -11.15
CA THR A 64 6.34 1.06 -11.65
C THR A 64 4.85 0.72 -11.69
N GLN A 65 4.12 1.02 -10.61
CA GLN A 65 2.66 0.84 -10.53
C GLN A 65 1.91 1.65 -11.59
N PHE A 66 2.31 2.89 -11.84
CA PHE A 66 1.76 3.73 -12.91
C PHE A 66 2.02 3.11 -14.29
N ILE A 67 3.26 2.68 -14.58
CA ILE A 67 3.63 2.06 -15.86
C ILE A 67 2.79 0.79 -16.07
N GLY A 68 2.78 -0.14 -15.11
CA GLY A 68 1.99 -1.37 -15.19
C GLY A 68 0.50 -1.09 -15.44
N HIS A 69 -0.09 -0.14 -14.71
CA HIS A 69 -1.47 0.27 -14.95
C HIS A 69 -1.67 0.87 -16.35
N ARG A 70 -0.75 1.68 -16.88
CA ARG A 70 -0.86 2.23 -18.25
C ARG A 70 -0.75 1.15 -19.33
N VAL A 71 -0.03 0.06 -19.08
CA VAL A 71 0.05 -1.09 -19.99
C VAL A 71 -1.23 -1.93 -19.95
N PHE A 72 -1.67 -2.33 -18.75
CA PHE A 72 -2.69 -3.38 -18.60
C PHE A 72 -4.12 -2.91 -18.31
N ARG A 73 -4.36 -1.61 -18.07
CA ARG A 73 -5.74 -1.09 -17.91
C ARG A 73 -6.62 -1.33 -19.14
N GLN A 74 -7.92 -1.13 -18.98
CA GLN A 74 -8.86 -1.07 -20.10
C GLN A 74 -8.44 0.02 -21.11
N GLY A 75 -8.30 -0.39 -22.38
CA GLY A 75 -7.75 0.47 -23.44
C GLY A 75 -6.26 0.80 -23.29
N GLY A 76 -5.51 0.01 -22.52
CA GLY A 76 -4.07 0.15 -22.28
C GLY A 76 -3.19 -0.32 -23.44
N LEU A 77 -1.88 -0.21 -23.25
CA LEU A 77 -0.87 -0.45 -24.28
C LEU A 77 -0.55 -1.93 -24.54
N ILE A 78 -1.05 -2.87 -23.75
CA ILE A 78 -0.76 -4.31 -23.93
C ILE A 78 -1.06 -4.82 -25.36
N LYS A 79 -2.13 -4.34 -26.00
CA LYS A 79 -2.48 -4.69 -27.40
C LYS A 79 -1.47 -4.18 -28.43
N LYS A 80 -0.76 -3.09 -28.14
CA LYS A 80 0.35 -2.56 -28.96
C LYS A 80 1.60 -3.42 -28.78
N TYR A 81 1.89 -3.85 -27.55
CA TYR A 81 3.13 -4.56 -27.22
C TYR A 81 3.12 -6.02 -27.62
N ILE A 82 1.97 -6.72 -27.53
CA ILE A 82 1.93 -8.17 -27.74
C ILE A 82 2.36 -8.63 -29.14
N ASN A 83 2.24 -7.73 -30.13
CA ASN A 83 2.67 -7.97 -31.51
C ASN A 83 4.08 -7.41 -31.82
N HIS A 84 4.80 -6.91 -30.82
CA HIS A 84 6.10 -6.26 -31.02
C HIS A 84 7.23 -7.29 -31.02
N SER A 85 8.15 -7.18 -31.99
CA SER A 85 9.29 -8.10 -32.16
C SER A 85 10.19 -8.24 -30.92
N GLY A 86 10.23 -7.22 -30.06
CA GLY A 86 10.92 -7.27 -28.77
C GLY A 86 10.45 -8.37 -27.81
N LEU A 87 9.26 -8.95 -28.01
CA LEU A 87 8.77 -10.10 -27.23
C LEU A 87 9.19 -11.47 -27.79
N SER A 88 9.94 -11.53 -28.90
CA SER A 88 10.31 -12.80 -29.57
C SER A 88 11.17 -13.76 -28.75
N HIS A 89 11.66 -13.31 -27.60
CA HIS A 89 12.43 -14.11 -26.64
C HIS A 89 11.56 -14.80 -25.58
N LEU A 90 10.27 -14.45 -25.48
CA LEU A 90 9.32 -15.06 -24.55
C LEU A 90 8.87 -16.44 -25.04
N THR A 91 8.65 -17.35 -24.10
CA THR A 91 8.08 -18.68 -24.36
C THR A 91 6.59 -18.62 -24.66
N ASP A 92 6.05 -19.67 -25.29
CA ASP A 92 4.60 -19.81 -25.56
C ASP A 92 3.74 -19.62 -24.31
N LYS A 93 4.23 -20.05 -23.13
CA LYS A 93 3.54 -19.91 -21.84
C LYS A 93 3.48 -18.46 -21.37
N GLU A 94 4.55 -17.70 -21.58
CA GLU A 94 4.65 -16.28 -21.24
C GLU A 94 3.83 -15.41 -22.21
N MET A 95 3.84 -15.77 -23.50
CA MET A 95 2.97 -15.15 -24.50
C MET A 95 1.49 -15.43 -24.22
N ALA A 96 1.12 -16.67 -23.86
CA ALA A 96 -0.25 -17.01 -23.46
C ALA A 96 -0.70 -16.25 -22.20
N PHE A 97 0.21 -16.02 -21.25
CA PHE A 97 -0.05 -15.19 -20.07
C PHE A 97 -0.34 -13.73 -20.44
N LEU A 98 0.45 -13.13 -21.36
CA LEU A 98 0.21 -11.76 -21.84
C LEU A 98 -1.07 -11.65 -22.66
N GLU A 99 -1.40 -12.68 -23.45
CA GLU A 99 -2.65 -12.75 -24.18
C GLU A 99 -3.85 -12.72 -23.21
N LEU A 100 -3.79 -13.52 -22.13
CA LEU A 100 -4.80 -13.49 -21.06
C LEU A 100 -4.96 -12.10 -20.40
N GLN A 101 -3.87 -11.32 -20.26
CA GLN A 101 -3.96 -9.97 -19.68
C GLN A 101 -4.70 -8.96 -20.58
N LYS A 102 -4.88 -9.22 -21.89
CA LYS A 102 -5.64 -8.30 -22.78
C LYS A 102 -7.12 -8.23 -22.46
N ASP A 103 -7.67 -9.33 -21.94
CA ASP A 103 -9.09 -9.49 -21.63
C ASP A 103 -9.37 -9.38 -20.12
N HIS A 104 -8.33 -9.21 -19.30
CA HIS A 104 -8.39 -9.05 -17.84
C HIS A 104 -7.71 -7.73 -17.43
N PRO A 105 -8.37 -6.57 -17.67
CA PRO A 105 -7.76 -5.27 -17.52
C PRO A 105 -7.42 -4.94 -16.06
N TRP A 106 -6.20 -4.44 -15.84
CA TRP A 106 -5.76 -4.07 -14.50
C TRP A 106 -6.43 -2.78 -14.01
N ARG A 107 -7.06 -2.86 -12.84
CA ARG A 107 -7.67 -1.71 -12.14
C ARG A 107 -6.99 -1.47 -10.80
N PHE A 108 -7.02 -0.24 -10.33
CA PHE A 108 -6.83 0.00 -8.90
C PHE A 108 -8.14 -0.27 -8.16
N SER A 109 -8.01 -0.73 -6.92
CA SER A 109 -9.11 -0.95 -6.00
C SER A 109 -8.75 -0.38 -4.64
N PHE A 110 -9.66 0.41 -4.08
CA PHE A 110 -9.65 0.71 -2.66
C PHE A 110 -10.62 -0.27 -2.01
N ALA A 111 -10.17 -1.10 -1.08
CA ALA A 111 -11.02 -2.16 -0.54
C ALA A 111 -10.81 -2.42 0.95
N TRP A 112 -11.87 -2.87 1.61
CA TRP A 112 -11.85 -3.39 2.98
C TRP A 112 -11.69 -4.91 2.94
N ILE A 113 -10.92 -5.48 3.88
CA ILE A 113 -10.95 -6.93 4.10
C ILE A 113 -12.28 -7.26 4.80
N THR A 114 -13.10 -8.11 4.19
CA THR A 114 -14.36 -8.60 4.77
C THR A 114 -14.18 -9.90 5.53
N SER A 115 -13.27 -10.76 5.06
CA SER A 115 -12.96 -12.09 5.63
C SER A 115 -11.53 -12.51 5.25
N ASN A 116 -11.01 -13.54 5.92
CA ASN A 116 -9.72 -14.17 5.66
C ASN A 116 -9.88 -15.70 5.77
N PRO A 117 -10.46 -16.36 4.75
CA PRO A 117 -10.97 -17.74 4.86
C PRO A 117 -9.88 -18.82 4.94
N GLU A 118 -8.66 -18.51 4.51
CA GLU A 118 -7.49 -19.41 4.50
C GLU A 118 -6.22 -18.55 4.68
N PRO A 119 -5.11 -19.07 5.25
CA PRO A 119 -3.85 -18.33 5.32
C PRO A 119 -3.38 -17.72 4.00
N ASP A 120 -3.08 -16.42 4.06
CA ASP A 120 -2.72 -15.54 2.96
C ASP A 120 -3.85 -15.25 1.93
N PHE A 121 -5.10 -15.62 2.21
CA PHE A 121 -6.29 -15.32 1.39
C PHE A 121 -7.23 -14.32 2.05
N PHE A 122 -7.54 -13.22 1.37
CA PHE A 122 -8.39 -12.14 1.85
C PHE A 122 -9.57 -11.92 0.92
N GLU A 123 -10.78 -11.95 1.48
CA GLU A 123 -11.95 -11.46 0.78
C GLU A 123 -12.01 -9.95 0.95
N MET A 124 -12.26 -9.27 -0.15
CA MET A 124 -12.14 -7.83 -0.32
C MET A 124 -13.46 -7.28 -0.81
N TYR A 125 -13.86 -6.12 -0.29
CA TYR A 125 -14.98 -5.33 -0.80
C TYR A 125 -14.53 -3.94 -1.18
N ASP A 126 -14.74 -3.56 -2.44
CA ASP A 126 -14.46 -2.23 -2.98
C ASP A 126 -15.72 -1.34 -2.86
N PRO A 127 -15.77 -0.36 -1.94
CA PRO A 127 -16.96 0.48 -1.75
C PRO A 127 -17.20 1.49 -2.89
N PHE A 128 -16.29 1.60 -3.87
CA PHE A 128 -16.46 2.48 -5.04
C PHE A 128 -17.02 1.73 -6.24
N THR A 129 -16.67 0.45 -6.41
CA THR A 129 -17.25 -0.42 -7.47
C THR A 129 -18.36 -1.34 -6.99
N TYR A 130 -18.55 -1.46 -5.67
CA TYR A 130 -19.46 -2.40 -4.99
C TYR A 130 -19.14 -3.88 -5.24
N GLU A 131 -17.90 -4.19 -5.66
CA GLU A 131 -17.49 -5.54 -6.00
C GLU A 131 -16.84 -6.28 -4.82
N TYR A 132 -17.21 -7.55 -4.68
CA TYR A 132 -16.55 -8.51 -3.80
C TYR A 132 -15.55 -9.37 -4.60
N TYR A 133 -14.35 -9.56 -4.06
CA TYR A 133 -13.32 -10.37 -4.71
C TYR A 133 -12.29 -10.94 -3.73
N LEU A 134 -11.67 -12.07 -4.06
CA LEU A 134 -10.66 -12.74 -3.27
C LEU A 134 -9.24 -12.40 -3.77
N ILE A 135 -8.37 -11.96 -2.86
CA ILE A 135 -6.93 -11.79 -3.08
C ILE A 135 -6.17 -12.92 -2.37
N TYR A 136 -5.25 -13.59 -3.07
CA TYR A 136 -4.11 -14.24 -2.42
C TYR A 136 -2.97 -13.23 -2.29
N SER A 137 -2.61 -12.86 -1.06
CA SER A 137 -1.49 -11.96 -0.81
C SER A 137 -0.82 -12.30 0.51
N PRO A 138 0.29 -13.06 0.48
CA PRO A 138 1.18 -13.18 1.62
C PRO A 138 1.54 -11.80 2.17
N SER A 139 1.68 -10.79 1.32
CA SER A 139 1.93 -9.39 1.71
C SER A 139 0.86 -8.76 2.57
N MET A 140 -0.42 -9.08 2.38
CA MET A 140 -1.50 -8.55 3.22
C MET A 140 -1.53 -9.23 4.60
N THR A 141 -1.27 -10.55 4.68
CA THR A 141 -0.91 -11.21 5.95
C THR A 141 0.26 -10.45 6.56
N LYS A 142 1.34 -10.34 5.78
CA LYS A 142 2.57 -9.63 6.12
C LYS A 142 2.41 -8.11 6.20
N ILE A 143 1.22 -7.53 6.35
CA ILE A 143 1.06 -6.12 6.72
C ILE A 143 0.30 -5.97 8.05
N ARG A 144 -0.38 -7.01 8.56
CA ARG A 144 -1.35 -6.92 9.67
C ARG A 144 -0.88 -7.14 11.14
N GLN A 145 0.41 -7.42 11.44
CA GLN A 145 0.95 -7.41 12.85
C GLN A 145 0.93 -5.95 13.27
N THR A 146 1.77 -5.21 12.54
CA THR A 146 2.37 -3.97 13.00
C THR A 146 1.60 -2.77 12.46
N HIS A 147 0.68 -3.03 11.54
CA HIS A 147 -0.26 -2.06 11.02
C HIS A 147 -1.65 -2.68 11.07
N ASN A 148 -2.68 -1.85 11.25
CA ASN A 148 -4.08 -2.26 11.13
C ASN A 148 -4.77 -1.41 10.04
N PRO A 149 -4.53 -1.68 8.73
CA PRO A 149 -5.04 -0.84 7.67
C PRO A 149 -6.56 -1.01 7.53
N THR A 150 -7.28 0.10 7.74
CA THR A 150 -8.74 0.15 7.54
C THR A 150 -9.13 0.04 6.07
N LEU A 151 -8.29 0.55 5.17
CA LEU A 151 -8.50 0.56 3.72
C LEU A 151 -7.21 0.14 3.01
N TRP A 152 -7.34 -0.74 2.03
CA TRP A 152 -6.24 -1.25 1.22
C TRP A 152 -6.30 -0.65 -0.17
N PHE A 153 -5.19 -0.10 -0.64
CA PHE A 153 -5.04 0.30 -2.03
C PHE A 153 -4.31 -0.81 -2.78
N ASN A 154 -5.04 -1.48 -3.67
CA ASN A 154 -4.57 -2.66 -4.40
C ASN A 154 -4.49 -2.35 -5.90
N GLN A 155 -3.50 -2.93 -6.58
CA GLN A 155 -3.53 -3.09 -8.03
C GLN A 155 -4.04 -4.50 -8.33
N CYS A 156 -5.21 -4.61 -8.95
CA CYS A 156 -5.91 -5.85 -9.23
C CYS A 156 -5.90 -6.14 -10.73
N GLY A 157 -5.35 -7.29 -11.13
CA GLY A 157 -5.37 -7.80 -12.51
C GLY A 157 -6.18 -9.08 -12.69
N TYR A 158 -6.82 -9.58 -11.63
CA TYR A 158 -7.58 -10.83 -11.65
C TYR A 158 -8.68 -10.80 -10.56
N HIS A 159 -9.88 -11.27 -10.89
CA HIS A 159 -11.04 -11.28 -9.98
C HIS A 159 -11.48 -12.72 -9.68
N LEU A 160 -11.65 -13.03 -8.40
CA LEU A 160 -12.17 -14.29 -7.88
C LEU A 160 -13.38 -13.99 -6.99
N PHE A 161 -14.58 -14.42 -7.37
CA PHE A 161 -15.81 -14.11 -6.62
C PHE A 161 -16.02 -15.04 -5.41
N TYR A 162 -16.43 -14.49 -4.26
CA TYR A 162 -16.89 -15.24 -3.07
C TYR A 162 -17.69 -14.34 -2.11
N GLU A 163 -18.66 -14.90 -1.38
CA GLU A 163 -19.47 -14.21 -0.34
C GLU A 163 -19.37 -14.95 1.02
N PRO A 164 -19.07 -14.26 2.14
CA PRO A 164 -18.94 -14.87 3.48
C PRO A 164 -20.13 -14.61 4.42
N GLU A 165 -20.48 -15.61 5.23
CA GLU A 165 -21.66 -15.56 6.12
C GLU A 165 -21.36 -15.13 7.58
N VAL A 166 -20.09 -15.14 8.05
CA VAL A 166 -19.74 -14.83 9.47
C VAL A 166 -18.42 -14.05 9.59
N ARG A 167 -18.29 -13.18 10.61
CA ARG A 167 -17.09 -12.36 10.91
C ARG A 167 -16.55 -12.56 12.33
N VAL A 168 -15.24 -12.42 12.50
CA VAL A 168 -14.48 -12.52 13.76
C VAL A 168 -14.06 -11.12 14.25
N ASN A 169 -14.08 -10.86 15.57
CA ASN A 169 -13.80 -9.54 16.16
C ASN A 169 -12.63 -9.54 17.17
N MET A 170 -12.29 -8.37 17.70
CA MET A 170 -11.14 -8.17 18.60
C MET A 170 -11.24 -8.94 19.93
N VAL A 171 -12.46 -9.20 20.45
CA VAL A 171 -12.66 -9.99 21.68
C VAL A 171 -12.13 -11.40 21.46
N MET A 172 -12.36 -11.97 20.27
CA MET A 172 -11.89 -13.31 19.91
C MET A 172 -10.35 -13.38 19.78
N ILE A 173 -9.69 -12.25 19.47
CA ILE A 173 -8.22 -12.14 19.41
C ILE A 173 -7.61 -12.09 20.81
N GLU A 174 -8.16 -11.27 21.72
CA GLU A 174 -7.67 -11.19 23.10
C GLU A 174 -7.94 -12.50 23.87
N THR A 175 -9.10 -13.13 23.67
CA THR A 175 -9.37 -14.49 24.19
C THR A 175 -8.34 -15.51 23.68
N ALA A 176 -7.94 -15.45 22.41
CA ALA A 176 -6.94 -16.36 21.86
C ALA A 176 -5.52 -16.11 22.43
N LYS A 177 -5.10 -14.85 22.61
CA LYS A 177 -3.83 -14.52 23.28
C LYS A 177 -3.80 -15.06 24.72
N ASP A 178 -4.87 -14.86 25.48
CA ASP A 178 -4.91 -15.22 26.89
C ASP A 178 -5.00 -16.75 27.11
N ILE A 179 -5.65 -17.49 26.20
CA ILE A 179 -5.63 -18.97 26.21
C ILE A 179 -4.24 -19.49 25.85
N LEU A 180 -3.63 -18.96 24.78
CA LEU A 180 -2.41 -19.53 24.20
C LEU A 180 -1.11 -19.02 24.85
N LYS A 181 -1.21 -18.01 25.73
CA LYS A 181 -0.08 -17.34 26.43
C LYS A 181 1.07 -16.93 25.49
N GLN A 182 0.73 -16.59 24.25
CA GLN A 182 1.67 -16.14 23.22
C GLN A 182 1.15 -14.88 22.53
N GLU A 183 2.07 -14.02 22.10
CA GLU A 183 1.74 -12.81 21.38
C GLU A 183 1.41 -13.13 19.90
N ILE A 184 0.19 -12.82 19.47
CA ILE A 184 -0.28 -13.17 18.13
C ILE A 184 0.10 -12.08 17.11
N MET A 185 1.07 -12.41 16.25
CA MET A 185 1.62 -11.58 15.17
C MET A 185 0.98 -11.86 13.77
N VAL A 186 0.93 -10.88 12.83
CA VAL A 186 0.71 -11.06 11.36
C VAL A 186 1.74 -10.46 10.32
N ASN A 187 2.27 -9.21 10.44
CA ASN A 187 3.22 -8.49 9.54
C ASN A 187 4.63 -9.11 9.52
N LYS A 188 4.74 -10.22 8.80
CA LYS A 188 6.03 -10.86 8.54
C LYS A 188 6.93 -10.11 7.47
N TYR A 189 6.71 -8.83 7.10
CA TYR A 189 7.54 -8.05 6.12
C TYR A 189 8.28 -6.82 6.67
N GLU A 190 7.98 -6.36 7.87
CA GLU A 190 8.50 -5.12 8.48
C GLU A 190 10.02 -4.88 8.31
N LYS A 191 10.83 -5.94 8.39
CA LYS A 191 12.30 -5.87 8.39
C LYS A 191 12.97 -5.61 7.03
N LEU A 192 12.23 -5.62 5.91
CA LEU A 192 12.82 -5.42 4.56
C LEU A 192 12.99 -3.95 4.15
N PHE A 193 12.41 -3.01 4.91
CA PHE A 193 12.33 -1.61 4.51
C PHE A 193 13.16 -0.66 5.37
N SER A 194 13.57 -1.07 6.57
CA SER A 194 14.53 -0.38 7.44
C SER A 194 15.90 -0.26 6.76
N THR A 195 16.35 0.96 6.45
CA THR A 195 17.76 1.25 6.14
C THR A 195 18.49 1.75 7.38
N ASN A 196 19.81 1.52 7.46
CA ASN A 196 20.64 1.88 8.61
C ASN A 196 20.96 3.40 8.69
N ASP A 197 20.07 4.27 8.21
CA ASP A 197 20.18 5.73 8.34
C ASP A 197 19.73 6.22 9.74
N SER A 198 19.98 5.39 10.76
CA SER A 198 19.44 5.51 12.11
C SER A 198 19.81 6.80 12.82
N ASP A 199 20.88 7.47 12.41
CA ASP A 199 21.54 8.50 13.22
C ASP A 199 21.20 9.94 12.81
N LYS A 200 20.50 10.10 11.67
CA LYS A 200 20.01 11.38 11.16
C LYS A 200 18.49 11.50 11.35
N ASP A 201 17.74 10.50 10.91
CA ASP A 201 16.28 10.49 10.97
C ASP A 201 15.77 10.32 12.42
N SER A 202 16.49 9.59 13.28
CA SER A 202 16.14 9.52 14.71
C SER A 202 16.21 10.88 15.38
N LYS A 203 17.26 11.68 15.11
CA LYS A 203 17.45 13.01 15.72
C LYS A 203 16.41 14.02 15.25
N GLU A 204 15.83 13.84 14.06
CA GLU A 204 14.73 14.69 13.57
C GLU A 204 13.39 14.24 14.18
N MET A 205 13.13 12.93 14.25
CA MET A 205 11.95 12.36 14.91
C MET A 205 11.96 12.57 16.43
N GLU A 206 13.11 12.53 17.10
CA GLU A 206 13.27 12.84 18.53
C GLU A 206 12.94 14.30 18.84
N LYS A 207 13.35 15.25 17.98
CA LYS A 207 12.97 16.66 18.10
C LYS A 207 11.45 16.84 17.99
N ILE A 208 10.85 16.21 16.99
CA ILE A 208 9.40 16.24 16.75
C ILE A 208 8.63 15.61 17.92
N ASN A 209 9.04 14.43 18.39
CA ASN A 209 8.42 13.75 19.53
C ASN A 209 8.59 14.52 20.85
N SER A 210 9.76 15.13 21.08
CA SER A 210 10.02 15.96 22.26
C SER A 210 9.19 17.24 22.24
N MET A 211 9.04 17.86 21.07
CA MET A 211 8.16 19.01 20.86
C MET A 211 6.69 18.64 21.14
N PHE A 212 6.22 17.46 20.68
CA PHE A 212 4.87 16.99 20.96
C PHE A 212 4.64 16.69 22.45
N ALA A 213 5.63 16.08 23.12
CA ALA A 213 5.57 15.85 24.56
C ALA A 213 5.46 17.15 25.36
N GLU A 214 6.15 18.21 24.94
CA GLU A 214 6.03 19.54 25.55
C GLU A 214 4.71 20.26 25.18
N LEU A 215 4.15 20.01 24.00
CA LEU A 215 2.88 20.62 23.55
C LEU A 215 1.65 20.05 24.29
N ILE A 216 1.65 18.76 24.63
CA ILE A 216 0.51 18.07 25.28
C ILE A 216 0.04 18.74 26.59
N PRO A 217 0.92 19.13 27.54
CA PRO A 217 0.53 19.87 28.74
C PRO A 217 -0.27 21.15 28.44
N TYR A 218 0.14 21.96 27.46
CA TYR A 218 -0.60 23.18 27.10
C TYR A 218 -2.00 22.86 26.56
N ILE A 219 -2.11 21.81 25.74
CA ILE A 219 -3.38 21.34 25.18
C ILE A 219 -4.32 20.85 26.30
N ASN A 220 -3.81 20.06 27.24
CA ASN A 220 -4.58 19.53 28.37
C ASN A 220 -5.02 20.64 29.35
N ASP A 221 -4.15 21.61 29.62
CA ASP A 221 -4.43 22.78 30.46
C ASP A 221 -5.31 23.84 29.76
N GLY A 222 -5.60 23.68 28.47
CA GLY A 222 -6.32 24.69 27.67
C GLY A 222 -5.54 25.99 27.43
N LYS A 223 -4.23 25.99 27.72
CA LYS A 223 -3.32 27.12 27.51
C LYS A 223 -2.95 27.21 26.02
N LYS A 224 -2.77 28.43 25.50
CA LYS A 224 -2.19 28.64 24.17
C LYS A 224 -0.66 28.70 24.28
N PRO A 225 0.08 27.73 23.73
CA PRO A 225 1.54 27.81 23.66
C PRO A 225 1.98 28.82 22.60
N ASN A 226 3.19 29.37 22.75
CA ASN A 226 3.82 30.14 21.68
C ASN A 226 4.43 29.18 20.65
N LEU A 227 3.72 28.96 19.53
CA LEU A 227 4.08 27.96 18.52
C LEU A 227 5.38 28.32 17.78
N ASP A 228 5.68 29.61 17.61
CA ASP A 228 6.91 30.08 16.95
C ASP A 228 8.15 29.90 17.84
N GLU A 229 8.01 30.11 19.16
CA GLU A 229 9.05 29.76 20.13
C GLU A 229 9.28 28.24 20.20
N LEU A 230 8.21 27.44 20.14
CA LEU A 230 8.31 25.98 20.13
C LEU A 230 9.04 25.48 18.86
N ALA A 231 8.67 26.02 17.70
CA ALA A 231 9.30 25.72 16.41
C ALA A 231 10.81 26.05 16.45
N ALA A 232 11.17 27.25 16.92
CA ALA A 232 12.56 27.69 17.07
C ALA A 232 13.35 26.82 18.08
N LYS A 233 12.73 26.45 19.21
CA LYS A 233 13.36 25.63 20.27
C LYS A 233 13.73 24.22 19.79
N TYR A 234 12.87 23.59 18.98
CA TYR A 234 13.11 22.24 18.47
C TYR A 234 13.73 22.20 17.07
N GLY A 235 13.91 23.34 16.41
CA GLY A 235 14.41 23.42 15.04
C GLY A 235 13.46 22.79 14.02
N VAL A 236 12.15 22.90 14.27
CA VAL A 236 11.06 22.38 13.44
C VAL A 236 10.46 23.54 12.65
N ASP A 237 9.97 23.27 11.44
CA ASP A 237 9.27 24.26 10.63
C ASP A 237 7.99 24.80 11.35
N PRO A 238 7.81 26.13 11.50
CA PRO A 238 6.69 26.70 12.25
C PRO A 238 5.30 26.30 11.74
N GLU A 239 5.15 26.08 10.43
CA GLU A 239 3.86 25.70 9.84
C GLU A 239 3.48 24.26 10.23
N THR A 240 4.47 23.37 10.28
CA THR A 240 4.32 22.00 10.79
C THR A 240 3.80 21.98 12.24
N VAL A 241 4.25 22.91 13.09
CA VAL A 241 3.78 23.04 14.48
C VAL A 241 2.33 23.54 14.54
N ARG A 242 1.96 24.51 13.68
CA ARG A 242 0.60 25.04 13.59
C ARG A 242 -0.42 24.02 13.07
N GLU A 243 -0.10 23.32 11.99
CA GLU A 243 -0.96 22.27 11.40
C GLU A 243 -1.31 21.20 12.45
N PHE A 244 -0.31 20.75 13.22
CA PHE A 244 -0.51 19.75 14.26
C PHE A 244 -1.36 20.25 15.43
N TYR A 245 -1.07 21.46 15.95
CA TYR A 245 -1.81 22.02 17.08
C TYR A 245 -3.31 22.15 16.78
N GLU A 246 -3.69 22.63 15.59
CA GLU A 246 -5.10 22.73 15.20
C GLU A 246 -5.75 21.35 14.93
N GLN A 247 -5.01 20.35 14.44
CA GLN A 247 -5.54 18.99 14.31
C GLN A 247 -5.85 18.32 15.67
N VAL A 248 -5.01 18.51 16.68
CA VAL A 248 -5.27 17.96 18.02
C VAL A 248 -6.39 18.74 18.72
N ARG A 249 -6.37 20.08 18.62
CA ARG A 249 -7.37 20.97 19.21
C ARG A 249 -8.77 20.77 18.64
N SER A 250 -8.89 20.62 17.31
CA SER A 250 -10.18 20.34 16.66
C SER A 250 -10.78 19.01 17.13
N LYS A 251 -9.98 17.94 17.20
CA LYS A 251 -10.44 16.64 17.74
C LYS A 251 -10.90 16.73 19.20
N LEU A 252 -10.14 17.38 20.07
CA LEU A 252 -10.51 17.52 21.49
C LEU A 252 -11.72 18.42 21.71
N SER A 253 -11.91 19.46 20.88
CA SER A 253 -13.12 20.29 20.93
C SER A 253 -14.37 19.55 20.43
N GLY A 254 -14.21 18.59 19.50
CA GLY A 254 -15.28 17.68 19.07
C GLY A 254 -15.71 16.65 20.12
N MET A 255 -14.88 16.39 21.14
CA MET A 255 -15.16 15.43 22.23
C MET A 255 -15.87 16.05 23.44
N LYS A 256 -16.19 17.35 23.43
CA LYS A 256 -16.94 18.05 24.50
C LYS A 256 -18.43 18.26 24.15
N LYS A 257 -19.05 17.32 23.46
CA LYS A 257 -20.49 17.25 23.18
C LYS A 257 -21.07 15.95 23.70
#